data_AF-Q0UU96-F1
#
_entry.id   AF-Q0UU96-F1
#
_cell.length_a   1.000
_cell.length_b   1.000
_cell.length_c   1.000
_cell.angle_alpha   90.00
_cell.angle_beta   90.00
_cell.angle_gamma   90.00
#
_symmetry.space_group_name_H-M   'P 1'
#
loop_
_entity.id
_entity.type
_entity.pdbx_description
1 polymer ?
#
loop_
_entity_poly.entity_id
_entity_poly.type
_entity_poly.pdbx_seq_one_letter_code
_entity_poly.pdbx_strand_id
1 'polypeptide(L)'
;MHFAPNMHLSSFDDVERSADDFGAMYDRIRVLAPAREAESTLAWASDPSDVTSSTHVSPTCTPTTSEPDLEDVLDDPEYDKISDRDDIAEDEACFRREPTAVRRRAMAEDFSEGKLETIVDSPQKENAGTQTQYVSYQITTKSDFQSFQKSEFSVRRRFTDFVFLWKQLSKEYPQCAVPPLPDKHKMEYVRGDRFGPDFTQRRAHSLHRFLKRMALHPVLRRAMLFITFLETPDWNQHMRGRTSRAASGSDTGGGIMDSVADTFVNTFTKVHKPDKRFTEVSDRANKLVEDLNNIEKGTVKVARRQGDLGTDYADLATQCQKLTSLEPAVEGTLTSFAASVTTTSQGFKVLRDHTDQNYLTSLRDMDAYIQAVKTLLRTREAKQLDFESLSEYLAKSAAERDQMASQHGAGLGASGFLRSKVEDFRGIDHEQARRQRVRKLEVEIERLTSEVENAKKATEAFDEHTVKEVSDFERIKAVEFKDTLGDFADAHVDFFQGTIETWEKFLEDMRKEEDQRKAAAGAS
;
A
#
# COMPACT_ATOMS: atom_id res chain seq x y z
N MET A 1 19.83 21.67 -51.41
CA MET A 1 18.60 20.86 -51.59
C MET A 1 18.76 19.64 -50.70
N HIS A 2 17.97 19.31 -49.67
CA HIS A 2 16.71 19.83 -49.14
C HIS A 2 16.79 19.74 -47.60
N PHE A 3 16.29 20.78 -46.91
CA PHE A 3 15.82 20.71 -45.54
C PHE A 3 14.29 20.56 -45.61
N ALA A 4 13.71 19.73 -44.74
CA ALA A 4 12.30 19.79 -44.39
C ALA A 4 12.17 19.48 -42.88
N PRO A 5 11.56 20.37 -42.07
CA PRO A 5 11.09 20.06 -40.73
C PRO A 5 9.57 19.78 -40.76
N ASN A 6 9.09 18.91 -39.89
CA ASN A 6 7.68 18.83 -39.56
C ASN A 6 7.57 18.66 -38.04
N MET A 7 7.42 19.77 -37.32
CA MET A 7 6.96 19.80 -35.93
C MET A 7 5.53 20.32 -35.97
N HIS A 8 4.59 19.47 -35.57
CA HIS A 8 3.22 19.88 -35.25
C HIS A 8 3.27 20.54 -33.86
N LEU A 9 3.06 21.85 -33.81
CA LEU A 9 2.76 22.57 -32.58
C LEU A 9 1.30 22.24 -32.20
N SER A 10 1.10 21.66 -31.02
CA SER A 10 -0.22 21.60 -30.37
C SER A 10 -0.59 23.00 -29.90
N SER A 11 -1.84 23.42 -30.13
CA SER A 11 -2.32 24.77 -29.80
C SER A 11 -2.36 24.98 -28.28
N PHE A 12 -2.20 26.23 -27.85
CA PHE A 12 -2.33 26.69 -26.47
C PHE A 12 -3.71 26.36 -25.87
N ASP A 13 -4.74 26.29 -26.73
CA ASP A 13 -6.13 25.96 -26.36
C ASP A 13 -6.30 24.51 -25.84
N ASP A 14 -5.45 23.57 -26.29
CA ASP A 14 -5.50 22.18 -25.82
C ASP A 14 -4.96 22.03 -24.39
N VAL A 15 -4.10 22.96 -23.95
CA VAL A 15 -3.53 23.00 -22.59
C VAL A 15 -4.50 23.63 -21.61
N GLU A 16 -5.21 24.70 -22.00
CA GLU A 16 -6.25 25.33 -21.16
C GLU A 16 -7.43 24.39 -20.92
N ARG A 17 -7.91 23.70 -21.96
CA ARG A 17 -8.99 22.70 -21.81
C ARG A 17 -8.62 21.56 -20.87
N SER A 18 -7.37 21.12 -20.89
CA SER A 18 -6.89 20.06 -20.00
C SER A 18 -6.72 20.53 -18.55
N ALA A 19 -6.46 21.82 -18.32
CA ALA A 19 -6.35 22.41 -16.98
C ALA A 19 -7.74 22.60 -16.34
N ASP A 20 -8.73 23.02 -17.13
CA ASP A 20 -10.11 23.18 -16.69
C ASP A 20 -10.77 21.84 -16.36
N ASP A 21 -10.55 20.80 -17.16
CA ASP A 21 -11.03 19.44 -16.89
C ASP A 21 -10.39 18.84 -15.62
N PHE A 22 -9.11 19.14 -15.37
CA PHE A 22 -8.42 18.70 -14.15
C PHE A 22 -8.90 19.46 -12.91
N GLY A 23 -9.16 20.77 -13.04
CA GLY A 23 -9.74 21.60 -11.99
C GLY A 23 -11.15 21.15 -11.61
N ALA A 24 -12.00 20.85 -12.60
CA ALA A 24 -13.35 20.34 -12.38
C ALA A 24 -13.36 18.95 -11.74
N MET A 25 -12.40 18.08 -12.09
CA MET A 25 -12.21 16.79 -11.42
C MET A 25 -11.76 16.96 -9.96
N TYR A 26 -10.86 17.90 -9.69
CA TYR A 26 -10.33 18.18 -8.36
C TYR A 26 -11.40 18.73 -7.39
N ASP A 27 -12.23 19.67 -7.84
CA ASP A 27 -13.33 20.21 -7.02
C ASP A 27 -14.36 19.13 -6.66
N ARG A 28 -14.58 18.17 -7.55
CA ARG A 28 -15.47 17.02 -7.31
C ARG A 28 -14.92 16.07 -6.25
N ILE A 29 -13.60 15.95 -6.14
CA ILE A 29 -12.90 15.14 -5.12
C ILE A 29 -12.87 15.90 -3.78
N ARG A 30 -12.68 17.22 -3.81
CA ARG A 30 -12.62 18.09 -2.61
C ARG A 30 -13.93 18.12 -1.82
N VAL A 31 -15.08 18.09 -2.49
CA VAL A 31 -16.42 18.09 -1.86
C VAL A 31 -16.70 16.77 -1.08
N LEU A 32 -15.90 15.72 -1.30
CA LEU A 32 -16.07 14.41 -0.64
C LEU A 32 -15.13 14.18 0.57
N ALA A 33 -14.31 15.16 0.95
CA ALA A 33 -13.39 15.04 2.08
C ALA A 33 -13.87 15.87 3.30
N PRO A 34 -13.94 15.30 4.52
CA PRO A 34 -14.24 16.07 5.71
C PRO A 34 -13.06 17.00 6.05
N ALA A 35 -13.35 18.27 6.31
CA ALA A 35 -12.39 19.31 6.62
C ALA A 35 -11.51 18.92 7.81
N ARG A 36 -10.19 18.88 7.61
CA ARG A 36 -9.20 18.90 8.70
C ARG A 36 -8.68 20.33 8.82
N GLU A 37 -9.00 20.97 9.93
CA GLU A 37 -8.47 22.28 10.33
C GLU A 37 -6.95 22.19 10.45
N ALA A 38 -6.24 23.07 9.75
CA ALA A 38 -4.80 23.25 9.86
C ALA A 38 -4.52 24.30 10.94
N GLU A 39 -4.03 23.87 12.10
CA GLU A 39 -3.42 24.78 13.06
C GLU A 39 -1.97 25.09 12.67
N SER A 40 -1.76 26.38 12.44
CA SER A 40 -0.52 27.07 12.11
C SER A 40 0.42 27.19 13.32
N THR A 41 1.72 27.02 13.10
CA THR A 41 2.74 27.85 13.77
C THR A 41 4.00 28.00 12.90
N LEU A 42 4.25 29.20 12.39
CA LEU A 42 5.58 29.80 12.33
C LEU A 42 5.46 31.32 12.15
N ALA A 43 5.74 32.03 13.23
CA ALA A 43 5.80 33.48 13.30
C ALA A 43 7.25 33.96 13.10
N TRP A 44 7.46 34.88 12.14
CA TRP A 44 8.16 36.16 12.36
C TRP A 44 8.24 36.92 11.02
N ALA A 45 7.72 38.16 10.99
CA ALA A 45 8.42 39.34 10.48
C ALA A 45 7.48 40.56 10.50
N SER A 46 8.10 41.70 10.78
CA SER A 46 7.53 42.96 11.22
C SER A 46 6.77 43.77 10.14
N ASP A 47 5.78 44.52 10.64
CA ASP A 47 5.15 45.72 10.06
C ASP A 47 6.17 46.80 9.61
N PRO A 48 5.82 47.69 8.65
CA PRO A 48 5.02 48.88 9.00
C PRO A 48 4.02 49.41 7.95
N SER A 49 2.81 49.73 8.44
CA SER A 49 2.02 50.97 8.27
C SER A 49 2.00 51.69 6.90
N ASP A 50 0.81 51.86 6.31
CA ASP A 50 -0.10 53.01 6.50
C ASP A 50 -0.88 53.42 5.23
N VAL A 51 -2.06 54.00 5.49
CA VAL A 51 -2.89 54.89 4.64
C VAL A 51 -3.94 54.32 3.68
N THR A 52 -5.13 54.86 3.96
CA THR A 52 -6.49 54.67 3.47
C THR A 52 -6.81 55.29 2.11
N SER A 53 -7.59 54.53 1.32
CA SER A 53 -8.81 54.85 0.56
C SER A 53 -9.07 56.28 0.01
N SER A 54 -9.37 56.35 -1.30
CA SER A 54 -10.50 57.14 -1.82
C SER A 54 -11.01 56.67 -3.21
N THR A 55 -12.29 56.28 -3.23
CA THR A 55 -13.36 56.53 -4.23
C THR A 55 -13.25 56.14 -5.71
N HIS A 56 -14.08 55.15 -6.07
CA HIS A 56 -15.20 55.18 -7.04
C HIS A 56 -14.96 55.60 -8.51
N VAL A 57 -15.39 54.74 -9.45
CA VAL A 57 -16.37 54.99 -10.55
C VAL A 57 -16.36 53.79 -11.52
N SER A 58 -17.54 53.19 -11.75
CA SER A 58 -17.86 52.33 -12.91
C SER A 58 -18.56 53.18 -13.98
N PRO A 59 -18.67 52.78 -15.27
CA PRO A 59 -19.66 51.76 -15.66
C PRO A 59 -19.38 50.90 -16.93
N THR A 60 -20.05 49.74 -16.95
CA THR A 60 -20.81 49.03 -18.01
C THR A 60 -20.67 49.43 -19.48
N CYS A 61 -20.45 48.46 -20.40
CA CYS A 61 -21.43 47.93 -21.38
C CYS A 61 -20.84 46.91 -22.38
N THR A 62 -21.59 45.83 -22.61
CA THR A 62 -21.65 44.90 -23.78
C THR A 62 -22.01 45.67 -25.10
N PRO A 63 -22.11 45.11 -26.35
CA PRO A 63 -22.57 43.75 -26.72
C PRO A 63 -22.12 43.17 -28.12
N THR A 64 -22.78 42.08 -28.58
CA THR A 64 -23.24 41.83 -29.99
C THR A 64 -22.21 41.25 -30.99
N THR A 65 -22.44 40.25 -31.88
CA THR A 65 -23.59 39.44 -32.32
C THR A 65 -23.17 38.41 -33.41
N SER A 66 -23.97 37.34 -33.55
CA SER A 66 -24.30 36.50 -34.74
C SER A 66 -23.26 35.61 -35.48
N GLU A 67 -23.47 34.29 -35.38
CA GLU A 67 -23.90 33.33 -36.44
C GLU A 67 -23.98 33.80 -37.91
N PRO A 68 -23.83 32.91 -38.95
CA PRO A 68 -24.63 31.67 -39.05
C PRO A 68 -24.06 30.45 -39.85
N ASP A 69 -24.81 29.33 -39.78
CA ASP A 69 -25.23 28.38 -40.85
C ASP A 69 -24.17 27.60 -41.70
N LEU A 70 -24.32 26.35 -42.14
CA LEU A 70 -25.42 25.38 -42.28
C LEU A 70 -24.78 24.02 -42.70
N GLU A 71 -25.36 22.89 -42.23
CA GLU A 71 -25.57 21.58 -42.94
C GLU A 71 -24.36 20.86 -43.62
N ASP A 72 -24.17 19.54 -43.60
CA ASP A 72 -25.01 18.38 -43.33
C ASP A 72 -24.09 17.14 -43.27
N VAL A 73 -24.65 16.00 -42.82
CA VAL A 73 -24.21 14.58 -42.93
C VAL A 73 -24.30 13.88 -41.56
N LEU A 74 -25.53 13.51 -41.21
CA LEU A 74 -26.04 12.12 -41.00
C LEU A 74 -24.98 11.05 -40.67
N ASP A 75 -25.15 10.08 -39.78
CA ASP A 75 -26.25 9.56 -38.96
C ASP A 75 -25.62 8.38 -38.18
N ASP A 76 -25.86 8.24 -36.86
CA ASP A 76 -26.38 7.03 -36.19
C ASP A 76 -26.30 7.17 -34.64
N PRO A 77 -27.18 6.50 -33.87
CA PRO A 77 -27.90 7.11 -32.76
C PRO A 77 -27.65 6.31 -31.47
N GLU A 78 -28.44 6.61 -30.44
CA GLU A 78 -28.58 5.81 -29.21
C GLU A 78 -27.71 6.25 -28.02
N TYR A 79 -27.83 7.53 -27.69
CA TYR A 79 -27.68 8.01 -26.32
C TYR A 79 -28.67 9.17 -26.06
N ASP A 80 -29.89 8.85 -25.63
CA ASP A 80 -30.64 9.64 -24.64
C ASP A 80 -32.07 9.11 -24.44
N LYS A 81 -32.35 8.71 -23.19
CA LYS A 81 -33.62 9.00 -22.51
C LYS A 81 -33.34 9.28 -21.04
N ILE A 82 -33.20 10.57 -20.74
CA ILE A 82 -33.45 11.15 -19.42
C ILE A 82 -34.96 11.44 -19.31
N SER A 83 -35.47 11.34 -18.08
CA SER A 83 -36.69 11.95 -17.49
C SER A 83 -37.44 10.85 -16.70
N ASP A 84 -37.80 11.03 -15.45
CA ASP A 84 -38.44 12.20 -14.86
C ASP A 84 -37.97 12.49 -13.41
N ARG A 85 -37.81 13.79 -13.12
CA ARG A 85 -37.91 14.35 -11.76
C ARG A 85 -39.34 14.84 -11.60
N ASP A 86 -40.09 14.20 -10.72
CA ASP A 86 -41.18 14.78 -9.95
C ASP A 86 -41.30 13.96 -8.64
N ASP A 87 -41.88 14.56 -7.60
CA ASP A 87 -42.11 14.04 -6.24
C ASP A 87 -41.11 14.51 -5.16
N ILE A 88 -41.13 15.83 -4.91
CA ILE A 88 -40.92 16.39 -3.57
C ILE A 88 -42.29 16.84 -3.06
N ALA A 89 -42.84 16.15 -2.06
CA ALA A 89 -43.66 16.64 -0.94
C ALA A 89 -44.57 15.51 -0.41
N GLU A 90 -44.86 15.54 0.89
CA GLU A 90 -45.59 14.52 1.69
C GLU A 90 -44.65 13.40 2.19
N ASP A 91 -44.22 13.31 3.44
CA ASP A 91 -45.06 13.30 4.64
C ASP A 91 -44.23 13.64 5.90
N GLU A 92 -44.36 14.87 6.40
CA GLU A 92 -44.09 15.17 7.81
C GLU A 92 -45.32 14.77 8.63
N ALA A 93 -45.19 13.74 9.47
CA ALA A 93 -46.12 13.51 10.59
C ALA A 93 -45.35 13.02 11.83
N CYS A 94 -44.87 13.99 12.60
CA CYS A 94 -44.51 13.80 14.00
C CYS A 94 -45.78 13.60 14.87
N PHE A 95 -45.65 12.89 15.99
CA PHE A 95 -46.62 12.60 17.06
C PHE A 95 -47.54 11.37 16.94
N ARG A 96 -47.01 10.22 17.39
CA ARG A 96 -47.72 9.42 18.41
C ARG A 96 -46.73 8.89 19.45
N ARG A 97 -46.81 9.45 20.67
CA ARG A 97 -46.05 9.04 21.86
C ARG A 97 -46.64 7.74 22.43
N GLU A 98 -45.82 6.71 22.62
CA GLU A 98 -46.07 5.65 23.60
C GLU A 98 -44.97 5.64 24.68
N PRO A 99 -45.31 5.70 25.98
CA PRO A 99 -44.32 5.88 27.04
C PRO A 99 -43.93 4.54 27.70
N THR A 100 -43.12 3.71 27.04
CA THR A 100 -42.43 2.57 27.71
C THR A 100 -41.08 2.15 27.13
N ALA A 101 -40.56 2.77 26.06
CA ALA A 101 -39.25 2.44 25.50
C ALA A 101 -38.09 3.16 26.23
N VAL A 102 -37.98 2.98 27.55
CA VAL A 102 -36.87 3.49 28.35
C VAL A 102 -35.73 2.47 28.36
N ARG A 103 -34.55 2.92 27.89
CA ARG A 103 -33.20 2.37 28.13
C ARG A 103 -32.80 1.07 27.42
N ARG A 104 -32.68 1.11 26.09
CA ARG A 104 -31.71 0.22 25.42
C ARG A 104 -31.00 0.79 24.19
N ARG A 105 -31.09 2.11 23.94
CA ARG A 105 -30.62 2.73 22.69
C ARG A 105 -29.69 3.94 22.86
N ALA A 106 -29.00 4.04 23.99
CA ALA A 106 -28.03 5.13 24.25
C ALA A 106 -26.73 4.58 24.89
N MET A 107 -26.19 3.49 24.34
CA MET A 107 -24.90 2.88 24.71
C MET A 107 -24.18 2.28 23.49
N ALA A 108 -24.57 2.65 22.27
CA ALA A 108 -24.04 2.07 21.03
C ALA A 108 -23.48 3.11 20.04
N GLU A 109 -23.59 4.41 20.33
CA GLU A 109 -23.13 5.48 19.42
C GLU A 109 -21.88 6.24 19.91
N ASP A 110 -21.37 5.96 21.13
CA ASP A 110 -20.20 6.66 21.70
C ASP A 110 -18.90 5.84 21.76
N PHE A 111 -18.87 4.61 21.23
CA PHE A 111 -17.60 3.96 20.94
C PHE A 111 -17.20 4.34 19.52
N SER A 112 -16.55 5.50 19.38
CA SER A 112 -15.69 5.70 18.21
C SER A 112 -14.77 4.48 18.14
N GLU A 113 -14.75 3.80 16.99
CA GLU A 113 -13.76 2.78 16.75
C GLU A 113 -12.40 3.49 16.87
N GLY A 114 -11.71 3.32 18.00
CA GLY A 114 -10.56 4.12 18.38
C GLY A 114 -9.55 4.28 17.24
N LYS A 115 -8.88 5.42 17.17
CA LYS A 115 -7.90 5.69 16.12
C LYS A 115 -6.49 5.31 16.59
N LEU A 116 -5.70 4.66 15.73
CA LEU A 116 -4.27 4.46 15.95
C LEU A 116 -3.51 5.01 14.73
N GLU A 117 -2.83 6.12 14.92
CA GLU A 117 -1.96 6.75 13.93
C GLU A 117 -0.49 6.56 14.32
N THR A 118 0.33 6.15 13.37
CA THR A 118 1.78 5.98 13.56
C THR A 118 2.54 6.72 12.47
N ILE A 119 3.47 7.58 12.86
CA ILE A 119 4.34 8.33 11.94
C ILE A 119 5.77 7.86 12.17
N VAL A 120 6.50 7.55 11.10
CA VAL A 120 7.92 7.17 11.17
C VAL A 120 8.72 8.18 10.38
N ASP A 121 9.59 8.91 11.07
CA ASP A 121 10.36 10.01 10.49
C ASP A 121 11.76 10.14 11.12
N SER A 122 12.39 11.28 10.85
CA SER A 122 13.60 11.77 11.52
C SER A 122 14.73 10.73 11.62
N PRO A 123 15.23 10.22 10.48
CA PRO A 123 16.34 9.28 10.48
C PRO A 123 17.57 9.92 11.12
N GLN A 124 18.14 9.28 12.13
CA GLN A 124 19.33 9.76 12.83
C GLN A 124 20.40 8.68 12.90
N LYS A 125 21.64 9.10 12.68
CA LYS A 125 22.82 8.25 12.86
C LYS A 125 23.20 8.24 14.34
N GLU A 126 23.07 7.08 14.97
CA GLU A 126 23.48 6.83 16.35
C GLU A 126 24.91 6.27 16.37
N ASN A 127 25.67 6.58 17.42
CA ASN A 127 27.05 6.12 17.62
C ASN A 127 28.00 6.41 16.43
N ALA A 128 27.85 7.59 15.81
CA ALA A 128 28.66 8.00 14.68
C ALA A 128 30.17 7.91 14.99
N GLY A 129 30.95 7.34 14.07
CA GLY A 129 32.41 7.17 14.24
C GLY A 129 32.84 5.92 15.01
N THR A 130 31.90 5.07 15.46
CA THR A 130 32.21 3.80 16.14
C THR A 130 31.83 2.59 15.28
N GLN A 131 32.36 1.41 15.62
CA GLN A 131 32.00 0.14 14.95
C GLN A 131 30.51 -0.25 15.16
N THR A 132 29.83 0.36 16.13
CA THR A 132 28.43 0.09 16.47
C THR A 132 27.47 1.16 15.93
N GLN A 133 27.86 1.90 14.87
CA GLN A 133 27.01 2.88 14.22
C GLN A 133 25.76 2.24 13.59
N TYR A 134 24.60 2.83 13.82
CA TYR A 134 23.34 2.44 13.19
C TYR A 134 22.43 3.65 12.94
N VAL A 135 21.37 3.44 12.14
CA VAL A 135 20.32 4.45 11.93
C VAL A 135 19.09 4.07 12.74
N SER A 136 18.62 5.00 13.55
CA SER A 136 17.33 4.93 14.23
C SER A 136 16.31 5.86 13.57
N TYR A 137 15.05 5.48 13.70
CA TYR A 137 13.89 6.22 13.22
C TYR A 137 13.04 6.58 14.44
N GLN A 138 12.49 7.79 14.43
CA GLN A 138 11.52 8.21 15.43
C GLN A 138 10.15 7.70 15.00
N ILE A 139 9.46 7.04 15.93
CA ILE A 139 8.09 6.57 15.77
C ILE A 139 7.23 7.41 16.70
N THR A 140 6.40 8.27 16.12
CA THR A 140 5.39 9.04 16.86
C THR A 140 4.06 8.33 16.74
N THR A 141 3.47 7.96 17.87
CA THR A 141 2.20 7.23 17.93
C THR A 141 1.16 8.09 18.60
N LYS A 142 -0.01 8.21 17.96
CA LYS A 142 -1.22 8.83 18.50
C LYS A 142 -2.32 7.79 18.55
N SER A 143 -2.93 7.59 19.71
CA SER A 143 -3.89 6.51 19.92
C SER A 143 -5.00 6.89 20.89
N ASP A 144 -6.24 6.59 20.52
CA ASP A 144 -7.41 6.69 21.39
C ASP A 144 -7.74 5.35 22.07
N PHE A 145 -6.97 4.30 21.79
CA PHE A 145 -7.20 2.98 22.35
C PHE A 145 -6.72 2.86 23.80
N GLN A 146 -7.56 2.28 24.66
CA GLN A 146 -7.25 1.97 26.05
C GLN A 146 -6.09 0.96 26.23
N SER A 147 -5.66 0.30 25.14
CA SER A 147 -4.50 -0.59 25.13
C SER A 147 -3.16 0.13 25.31
N PHE A 148 -3.12 1.46 25.17
CA PHE A 148 -1.94 2.28 25.40
C PHE A 148 -2.09 3.10 26.68
N GLN A 149 -0.99 3.38 27.37
CA GLN A 149 -1.01 4.17 28.62
C GLN A 149 -1.14 5.68 28.35
N LYS A 150 -0.68 6.13 27.18
CA LYS A 150 -0.68 7.54 26.77
C LYS A 150 -1.34 7.68 25.40
N SER A 151 -2.02 8.81 25.20
CA SER A 151 -2.65 9.14 23.92
C SER A 151 -1.63 9.54 22.85
N GLU A 152 -0.50 10.13 23.25
CA GLU A 152 0.59 10.50 22.35
C GLU A 152 1.94 10.20 23.01
N PHE A 153 2.84 9.56 22.26
CA PHE A 153 4.19 9.26 22.69
C PHE A 153 5.10 8.97 21.50
N SER A 154 6.41 9.07 21.73
CA SER A 154 7.42 8.81 20.71
C SER A 154 8.49 7.87 21.21
N VAL A 155 8.91 6.92 20.38
CA VAL A 155 10.03 6.01 20.65
C VAL A 155 11.00 5.96 19.48
N ARG A 156 12.23 5.53 19.72
CA ARG A 156 13.23 5.31 18.66
C ARG A 156 13.48 3.84 18.44
N ARG A 157 13.53 3.44 17.16
CA ARG A 157 13.78 2.05 16.73
C ARG A 157 14.75 2.02 15.57
N ARG A 158 15.63 1.03 15.55
CA ARG A 158 16.51 0.77 14.40
C ARG A 158 15.88 -0.26 13.48
N PHE A 159 16.32 -0.31 12.22
CA PHE A 159 15.76 -1.22 11.21
C PHE A 159 15.72 -2.70 11.66
N THR A 160 16.74 -3.19 12.35
CA THR A 160 16.77 -4.58 12.84
C THR A 160 15.68 -4.89 13.86
N ASP A 161 15.18 -3.88 14.58
CA ASP A 161 14.09 -4.04 15.53
C ASP A 161 12.78 -4.31 14.80
N PHE A 162 12.54 -3.59 13.70
CA PHE A 162 11.41 -3.86 12.79
C PHE A 162 11.50 -5.25 12.19
N VAL A 163 12.69 -5.69 11.77
CA VAL A 163 12.90 -7.05 11.23
C VAL A 163 12.51 -8.12 12.24
N PHE A 164 12.85 -7.92 13.52
CA PHE A 164 12.45 -8.85 14.57
C PHE A 164 10.94 -8.84 14.79
N LEU A 165 10.32 -7.66 14.88
CA LEU A 165 8.87 -7.51 15.00
C LEU A 165 8.17 -8.27 13.87
N TRP A 166 8.55 -8.00 12.62
CA TRP A 166 7.98 -8.65 11.44
C TRP A 166 8.15 -10.17 11.49
N LYS A 167 9.37 -10.69 11.72
CA LYS A 167 9.62 -12.14 11.80
C LYS A 167 8.76 -12.83 12.86
N GLN A 168 8.66 -12.23 14.04
CA GLN A 168 7.91 -12.82 15.14
C GLN A 168 6.40 -12.80 14.87
N LEU A 169 5.88 -11.72 14.29
CA LEU A 169 4.47 -11.65 13.90
C LEU A 169 4.13 -12.61 12.76
N SER A 170 4.99 -12.75 11.75
CA SER A 170 4.80 -13.73 10.67
C SER A 170 4.77 -15.17 11.19
N LYS A 171 5.48 -15.45 12.30
CA LYS A 171 5.44 -16.76 12.97
C LYS A 171 4.19 -16.94 13.85
N GLU A 172 3.79 -15.90 14.59
CA GLU A 172 2.65 -15.95 15.52
C GLU A 172 1.29 -15.89 14.79
N TYR A 173 1.23 -15.29 13.61
CA TYR A 173 0.00 -15.06 12.84
C TYR A 173 0.11 -15.57 11.39
N PRO A 174 0.27 -16.88 11.16
CA PRO A 174 0.39 -17.44 9.81
C PRO A 174 -0.87 -17.30 8.94
N GLN A 175 -2.02 -16.98 9.55
CA GLN A 175 -3.29 -16.70 8.88
C GLN A 175 -3.46 -15.24 8.44
N CYS A 176 -2.50 -14.36 8.74
CA CYS A 176 -2.53 -12.95 8.35
C CYS A 176 -1.45 -12.66 7.30
N ALA A 177 -1.76 -11.82 6.31
CA ALA A 177 -0.78 -11.30 5.37
C ALA A 177 0.01 -10.18 6.08
N VAL A 178 1.02 -10.56 6.86
CA VAL A 178 1.85 -9.58 7.58
C VAL A 178 2.59 -8.70 6.55
N PRO A 179 2.42 -7.36 6.59
CA PRO A 179 3.06 -6.46 5.64
C PRO A 179 4.57 -6.68 5.61
N PRO A 180 5.20 -6.85 4.43
CA PRO A 180 6.64 -7.06 4.36
C PRO A 180 7.40 -5.78 4.66
N LEU A 181 8.64 -5.94 5.13
CA LEU A 181 9.59 -4.84 5.25
C LEU A 181 10.29 -4.58 3.92
N PRO A 182 10.77 -3.35 3.69
CA PRO A 182 11.55 -3.05 2.50
C PRO A 182 12.83 -3.88 2.49
N ASP A 183 13.15 -4.47 1.34
CA ASP A 183 14.28 -5.39 1.20
C ASP A 183 15.62 -4.68 1.52
N LYS A 184 16.42 -5.34 2.37
CA LYS A 184 17.74 -4.87 2.79
C LYS A 184 18.66 -4.66 1.58
N HIS A 185 18.63 -5.56 0.60
CA HIS A 185 19.57 -5.58 -0.53
C HIS A 185 19.10 -4.70 -1.68
N LYS A 186 17.80 -4.69 -2.02
CA LYS A 186 17.28 -3.85 -3.12
C LYS A 186 17.48 -2.36 -2.87
N MET A 187 17.52 -1.91 -1.62
CA MET A 187 17.78 -0.49 -1.31
C MET A 187 19.27 -0.11 -1.36
N GLU A 188 20.19 -1.05 -1.16
CA GLU A 188 21.64 -0.78 -1.10
C GLU A 188 22.21 -0.39 -2.49
N TYR A 189 21.66 -0.98 -3.55
CA TYR A 189 22.15 -0.78 -4.92
C TYR A 189 21.72 0.54 -5.59
N VAL A 190 20.77 1.29 -5.02
CA VAL A 190 20.20 2.46 -5.73
C VAL A 190 21.10 3.70 -5.63
N ARG A 191 21.89 3.90 -4.56
CA ARG A 191 22.79 5.09 -4.42
C ARG A 191 24.09 4.89 -3.61
N GLY A 192 24.48 3.67 -3.21
CA GLY A 192 25.82 3.36 -2.69
C GLY A 192 26.15 3.78 -1.24
N ASP A 193 25.42 4.69 -0.61
CA ASP A 193 25.59 5.04 0.80
C ASP A 193 24.41 4.56 1.67
N ARG A 194 24.65 3.51 2.46
CA ARG A 194 23.69 2.95 3.43
C ARG A 194 23.31 3.91 4.57
N PHE A 195 24.07 4.98 4.74
CA PHE A 195 23.80 6.06 5.69
C PHE A 195 23.46 7.37 4.98
N GLY A 196 23.30 7.36 3.66
CA GLY A 196 22.94 8.53 2.89
C GLY A 196 21.52 8.98 3.20
N PRO A 197 21.25 10.30 3.22
CA PRO A 197 19.92 10.84 3.55
C PRO A 197 18.82 10.23 2.67
N ASP A 198 19.09 10.11 1.36
CA ASP A 198 18.20 9.49 0.38
C ASP A 198 17.79 8.04 0.71
N PHE A 199 18.74 7.25 1.23
CA PHE A 199 18.50 5.86 1.57
C PHE A 199 17.72 5.76 2.88
N THR A 200 18.13 6.54 3.88
CA THR A 200 17.47 6.55 5.18
C THR A 200 16.04 7.11 5.08
N GLN A 201 15.81 8.08 4.21
CA GLN A 201 14.49 8.68 3.99
C GLN A 201 13.53 7.72 3.27
N ARG A 202 13.96 7.10 2.17
CA ARG A 202 13.18 6.03 1.50
C ARG A 202 12.76 4.93 2.46
N ARG A 203 13.72 4.46 3.26
CA ARG A 203 13.45 3.46 4.28
C ARG A 203 12.46 3.97 5.33
N ALA A 204 12.56 5.22 5.78
CA ALA A 204 11.59 5.81 6.70
C ALA A 204 10.17 5.77 6.12
N HIS A 205 9.98 6.14 4.84
CA HIS A 205 8.67 6.03 4.17
C HIS A 205 8.12 4.60 4.14
N SER A 206 8.96 3.61 3.81
CA SER A 206 8.54 2.20 3.82
C SER A 206 8.23 1.69 5.23
N LEU A 207 9.01 2.10 6.25
CA LEU A 207 8.74 1.74 7.64
C LEU A 207 7.45 2.40 8.16
N HIS A 208 7.17 3.63 7.75
CA HIS A 208 5.92 4.32 8.03
C HIS A 208 4.73 3.53 7.45
N ARG A 209 4.78 3.18 6.16
CA ARG A 209 3.74 2.37 5.51
C ARG A 209 3.56 1.02 6.19
N PHE A 210 4.65 0.35 6.56
CA PHE A 210 4.62 -0.91 7.30
C PHE A 210 3.83 -0.78 8.62
N LEU A 211 4.14 0.21 9.47
CA LEU A 211 3.42 0.40 10.74
C LEU A 211 1.97 0.85 10.51
N LYS A 212 1.71 1.71 9.53
CA LYS A 212 0.37 2.18 9.19
C LYS A 212 -0.54 1.03 8.75
N ARG A 213 -0.05 0.13 7.89
CA ARG A 213 -0.77 -1.10 7.49
C ARG A 213 -1.08 -1.97 8.71
N MET A 214 -0.12 -2.14 9.63
CA MET A 214 -0.36 -2.89 10.87
C MET A 214 -1.39 -2.23 11.78
N ALA A 215 -1.35 -0.91 11.93
CA ALA A 215 -2.29 -0.15 12.75
C ALA A 215 -3.73 -0.22 12.20
N LEU A 216 -3.88 -0.25 10.87
CA LEU A 216 -5.17 -0.41 10.19
C LEU A 216 -5.69 -1.85 10.23
N HIS A 217 -4.84 -2.85 10.47
CA HIS A 217 -5.21 -4.25 10.46
C HIS A 217 -5.85 -4.68 11.80
N PRO A 218 -7.08 -5.23 11.82
CA PRO A 218 -7.83 -5.45 13.07
C PRO A 218 -7.19 -6.47 14.01
N VAL A 219 -6.54 -7.52 13.50
CA VAL A 219 -5.80 -8.49 14.33
C VAL A 219 -4.43 -7.96 14.75
N LEU A 220 -3.57 -7.58 13.79
CA LEU A 220 -2.19 -7.15 14.07
C LEU A 220 -2.10 -5.91 14.97
N ARG A 221 -3.03 -4.94 14.88
CA ARG A 221 -3.05 -3.75 15.76
C ARG A 221 -3.16 -4.09 17.24
N ARG A 222 -3.78 -5.24 17.57
CA ARG A 222 -3.98 -5.73 18.94
C ARG A 222 -2.89 -6.70 19.40
N ALA A 223 -1.91 -7.01 18.55
CA ALA A 223 -0.83 -7.90 18.93
C ALA A 223 0.00 -7.28 20.05
N MET A 224 0.18 -8.00 21.17
CA MET A 224 0.93 -7.51 22.33
C MET A 224 2.35 -7.10 21.96
N LEU A 225 2.98 -7.82 21.02
CA LEU A 225 4.31 -7.50 20.53
C LEU A 225 4.35 -6.14 19.81
N PHE A 226 3.32 -5.80 19.04
CA PHE A 226 3.21 -4.53 18.33
C PHE A 226 3.00 -3.37 19.30
N ILE A 227 2.08 -3.51 20.26
CA ILE A 227 1.84 -2.48 21.29
C ILE A 227 3.12 -2.21 22.10
N THR A 228 3.80 -3.28 22.56
CA THR A 228 5.10 -3.18 23.26
C THR A 228 6.16 -2.49 22.39
N PHE A 229 6.19 -2.81 21.09
CA PHE A 229 7.13 -2.20 20.15
C PHE A 229 6.92 -0.71 19.98
N LEU A 230 5.68 -0.21 20.06
CA LEU A 230 5.39 1.21 19.97
C LEU A 230 5.67 1.93 21.29
N GLU A 231 5.34 1.34 22.44
CA GLU A 231 5.31 2.06 23.72
C GLU A 231 6.59 1.95 24.55
N THR A 232 7.28 0.80 24.53
CA THR A 232 8.33 0.53 25.51
C THR A 232 9.69 1.17 25.13
N PRO A 233 10.31 2.01 25.98
CA PRO A 233 11.63 2.56 25.66
C PRO A 233 12.73 1.48 25.61
N ASP A 234 12.65 0.44 26.46
CA ASP A 234 13.63 -0.65 26.61
C ASP A 234 13.42 -1.87 25.68
N TRP A 235 13.21 -1.63 24.39
CA TRP A 235 12.93 -2.70 23.41
C TRP A 235 13.98 -3.82 23.37
N ASN A 236 15.26 -3.48 23.51
CA ASN A 236 16.36 -4.45 23.44
C ASN A 236 16.28 -5.52 24.54
N GLN A 237 15.74 -5.19 25.72
CA GLN A 237 15.57 -6.16 26.81
C GLN A 237 14.43 -7.13 26.48
N HIS A 238 13.32 -6.63 25.92
CA HIS A 238 12.19 -7.45 25.46
C HIS A 238 12.60 -8.45 24.37
N MET A 239 13.42 -8.02 23.41
CA MET A 239 13.96 -8.88 22.36
C MET A 239 14.75 -10.06 22.96
N ARG A 240 15.69 -9.79 23.87
CA ARG A 240 16.51 -10.81 24.55
C ARG A 240 15.67 -11.79 25.37
N GLY A 241 14.67 -11.28 26.11
CA GLY A 241 13.77 -12.11 26.91
C GLY A 241 12.92 -13.08 26.08
N ARG A 242 12.47 -12.67 24.89
CA ARG A 242 11.73 -13.56 23.97
C ARG A 242 12.64 -14.56 23.25
N THR A 243 13.83 -14.14 22.82
CA THR A 243 14.81 -15.06 22.22
C THR A 243 15.23 -16.17 23.20
N SER A 244 15.39 -15.84 24.49
CA SER A 244 15.71 -16.82 25.54
C SER A 244 14.56 -17.80 25.81
N ARG A 245 13.30 -17.34 25.76
CA ARG A 245 12.12 -18.21 25.90
C ARG A 245 11.92 -19.11 24.69
N ALA A 246 12.16 -18.60 23.49
CA ALA A 246 12.11 -19.39 22.25
C ALA A 246 13.21 -20.47 22.21
N ALA A 247 14.38 -20.23 22.81
CA ALA A 247 15.45 -21.21 22.93
C ALA A 247 15.20 -22.29 24.02
N SER A 248 14.19 -22.08 24.87
CA SER A 248 13.82 -23.01 25.96
C SER A 248 12.63 -23.92 25.59
N GLY A 249 11.94 -23.63 24.48
CA GLY A 249 11.06 -24.58 23.82
C GLY A 249 11.89 -25.40 22.85
N SER A 250 11.98 -26.71 23.08
CA SER A 250 12.57 -27.65 22.14
C SER A 250 11.84 -27.57 20.81
N ASP A 251 12.38 -26.80 19.88
CA ASP A 251 12.14 -27.03 18.45
C ASP A 251 13.39 -26.62 17.69
N THR A 252 14.01 -27.65 17.14
CA THR A 252 15.11 -27.65 16.20
C THR A 252 15.04 -26.51 15.19
N GLY A 253 16.16 -25.83 14.98
CA GLY A 253 16.34 -24.76 13.99
C GLY A 253 16.22 -25.25 12.54
N GLY A 254 15.01 -25.62 12.11
CA GLY A 254 14.64 -26.01 10.74
C GLY A 254 13.30 -25.46 10.23
N GLY A 255 12.45 -24.90 11.10
CA GLY A 255 11.03 -24.63 10.83
C GLY A 255 10.64 -23.53 9.82
N ILE A 256 11.58 -22.95 9.06
CA ILE A 256 11.24 -22.11 7.89
C ILE A 256 11.66 -22.79 6.58
N MET A 257 12.72 -23.60 6.58
CA MET A 257 13.10 -24.40 5.41
C MET A 257 12.22 -25.63 5.24
N ASP A 258 11.76 -26.27 6.33
CA ASP A 258 10.88 -27.45 6.23
C ASP A 258 9.50 -27.11 5.67
N SER A 259 8.89 -25.98 6.05
CA SER A 259 7.61 -25.56 5.45
C SER A 259 7.73 -25.22 3.97
N VAL A 260 8.89 -24.71 3.55
CA VAL A 260 9.18 -24.36 2.16
C VAL A 260 9.48 -25.63 1.35
N ALA A 261 10.19 -26.60 1.94
CA ALA A 261 10.47 -27.90 1.33
C ALA A 261 9.20 -28.74 1.15
N ASP A 262 8.31 -28.78 2.16
CA ASP A 262 7.00 -29.43 2.05
C ASP A 262 6.10 -28.72 1.02
N THR A 263 6.18 -27.39 0.94
CA THR A 263 5.51 -26.63 -0.12
C THR A 263 6.03 -27.03 -1.49
N PHE A 264 7.34 -27.21 -1.69
CA PHE A 264 7.93 -27.60 -2.97
C PHE A 264 7.57 -29.03 -3.40
N VAL A 265 7.41 -29.97 -2.46
CA VAL A 265 6.99 -31.36 -2.77
C VAL A 265 5.50 -31.41 -3.14
N ASN A 266 4.67 -30.57 -2.52
CA ASN A 266 3.24 -30.46 -2.81
C ASN A 266 2.90 -29.51 -3.99
N THR A 267 3.86 -28.72 -4.49
CA THR A 267 3.62 -27.78 -5.63
C THR A 267 3.36 -28.51 -6.96
N PHE A 268 3.74 -29.80 -7.08
CA PHE A 268 3.49 -30.60 -8.28
C PHE A 268 2.16 -31.35 -8.27
N THR A 269 1.45 -31.39 -7.13
CA THR A 269 0.10 -31.97 -7.03
C THR A 269 -0.93 -30.83 -7.06
N LYS A 270 -1.68 -30.75 -8.15
CA LYS A 270 -2.73 -29.74 -8.30
C LYS A 270 -3.90 -30.10 -7.38
N VAL A 271 -4.35 -29.14 -6.55
CA VAL A 271 -5.56 -29.26 -5.72
C VAL A 271 -6.70 -29.80 -6.58
N HIS A 272 -7.37 -30.85 -6.11
CA HIS A 272 -8.37 -31.55 -6.93
C HIS A 272 -9.62 -30.69 -7.17
N LYS A 273 -9.93 -29.78 -6.24
CA LYS A 273 -11.03 -28.80 -6.36
C LYS A 273 -10.58 -27.40 -5.90
N PRO A 274 -9.98 -26.59 -6.77
CA PRO A 274 -9.69 -25.20 -6.43
C PRO A 274 -11.00 -24.44 -6.22
N ASP A 275 -11.10 -23.71 -5.11
CA ASP A 275 -12.25 -22.85 -4.85
C ASP A 275 -12.13 -21.58 -5.69
N LYS A 276 -13.17 -21.32 -6.50
CA LYS A 276 -13.26 -20.21 -7.44
C LYS A 276 -12.99 -18.87 -6.76
N ARG A 277 -13.44 -18.70 -5.52
CA ARG A 277 -13.25 -17.46 -4.77
C ARG A 277 -11.78 -17.09 -4.63
N PHE A 278 -10.92 -18.04 -4.29
CA PHE A 278 -9.50 -17.79 -4.09
C PHE A 278 -8.73 -17.70 -5.41
N THR A 279 -9.18 -18.44 -6.44
CA THR A 279 -8.66 -18.27 -7.80
C THR A 279 -8.89 -16.86 -8.32
N GLU A 280 -10.11 -16.32 -8.19
CA GLU A 280 -10.43 -14.94 -8.59
C GLU A 280 -9.62 -13.89 -7.81
N VAL A 281 -9.36 -14.11 -6.53
CA VAL A 281 -8.48 -13.24 -5.73
C VAL A 281 -7.04 -13.31 -6.23
N SER A 282 -6.54 -14.52 -6.53
CA SER A 282 -5.20 -14.73 -7.08
C SER A 282 -5.03 -14.04 -8.44
N ASP A 283 -6.01 -14.17 -9.33
CA ASP A 283 -5.99 -13.54 -10.65
C ASP A 283 -6.01 -12.01 -10.54
N ARG A 284 -6.85 -11.45 -9.65
CA ARG A 284 -6.85 -10.02 -9.35
C ARG A 284 -5.53 -9.54 -8.77
N ALA A 285 -4.91 -10.31 -7.88
CA ALA A 285 -3.61 -10.00 -7.32
C ALA A 285 -2.51 -10.02 -8.40
N ASN A 286 -2.53 -10.98 -9.33
CA ASN A 286 -1.60 -11.04 -10.45
C ASN A 286 -1.74 -9.84 -11.38
N LYS A 287 -2.98 -9.50 -11.76
CA LYS A 287 -3.26 -8.32 -12.60
C LYS A 287 -2.77 -7.04 -11.92
N LEU A 288 -3.05 -6.88 -10.62
CA LEU A 288 -2.60 -5.71 -9.87
C LEU A 288 -1.07 -5.59 -9.83
N VAL A 289 -0.34 -6.70 -9.72
CA VAL A 289 1.12 -6.71 -9.82
C VAL A 289 1.58 -6.24 -11.21
N GLU A 290 0.96 -6.70 -12.28
CA GLU A 290 1.28 -6.26 -13.64
C GLU A 290 1.03 -4.76 -13.83
N ASP A 291 -0.13 -4.28 -13.39
CA ASP A 291 -0.51 -2.86 -13.45
C ASP A 291 0.47 -1.99 -12.66
N LEU A 292 0.79 -2.37 -11.42
CA LEU A 292 1.77 -1.67 -10.58
C LEU A 292 3.17 -1.64 -11.23
N ASN A 293 3.62 -2.74 -11.84
CA ASN A 293 4.91 -2.78 -12.54
C ASN A 293 4.93 -1.85 -13.76
N ASN A 294 3.81 -1.71 -14.46
CA ASN A 294 3.69 -0.78 -15.59
C ASN A 294 3.73 0.68 -15.12
N ILE A 295 3.00 0.99 -14.04
CA ILE A 295 3.01 2.31 -13.41
C ILE A 295 4.42 2.62 -12.89
N GLU A 296 5.07 1.69 -12.18
CA GLU A 296 6.43 1.86 -11.65
C GLU A 296 7.41 2.27 -12.77
N LYS A 297 7.40 1.55 -13.90
CA LYS A 297 8.25 1.87 -15.06
C LYS A 297 7.97 3.27 -15.61
N GLY A 298 6.69 3.68 -15.63
CA GLY A 298 6.29 5.03 -16.00
C GLY A 298 6.84 6.08 -15.03
N THR A 299 6.60 5.89 -13.73
CA THR A 299 7.06 6.78 -12.65
C THR A 299 8.57 6.93 -12.63
N VAL A 300 9.34 5.86 -12.86
CA VAL A 300 10.82 5.95 -12.98
C VAL A 300 11.24 6.87 -14.12
N LYS A 301 10.56 6.80 -15.28
CA LYS A 301 10.84 7.69 -16.41
C LYS A 301 10.46 9.14 -16.07
N VAL A 302 9.32 9.36 -15.43
CA VAL A 302 8.87 10.69 -15.00
C VAL A 302 9.88 11.30 -14.01
N ALA A 303 10.27 10.58 -12.97
CA ALA A 303 11.28 11.03 -12.01
C ALA A 303 12.63 11.35 -12.69
N ARG A 304 13.04 10.53 -13.66
CA ARG A 304 14.24 10.83 -14.45
C ARG A 304 14.09 12.14 -15.22
N ARG A 305 12.97 12.34 -15.91
CA ARG A 305 12.70 13.57 -16.69
C ARG A 305 12.59 14.82 -15.82
N GLN A 306 11.96 14.73 -14.64
CA GLN A 306 11.95 15.81 -13.66
C GLN A 306 13.39 16.16 -13.21
N GLY A 307 14.25 15.15 -13.06
CA GLY A 307 15.68 15.35 -12.79
C GLY A 307 16.43 16.04 -13.93
N ASP A 308 16.25 15.56 -15.16
CA ASP A 308 16.84 16.16 -16.37
C ASP A 308 16.44 17.64 -16.48
N LEU A 309 15.13 17.94 -16.35
CA LEU A 309 14.61 19.32 -16.35
C LEU A 309 15.21 20.17 -15.22
N GLY A 310 15.27 19.63 -13.99
CA GLY A 310 15.91 20.35 -12.88
C GLY A 310 17.34 20.76 -13.18
N THR A 311 18.12 19.89 -13.84
CA THR A 311 19.49 20.20 -14.29
C THR A 311 19.50 21.24 -15.41
N ASP A 312 18.66 21.10 -16.43
CA ASP A 312 18.60 22.04 -17.56
C ASP A 312 18.27 23.47 -17.09
N TYR A 313 17.31 23.63 -16.17
CA TYR A 313 16.99 24.93 -15.57
C TYR A 313 18.16 25.48 -14.73
N ALA A 314 18.86 24.64 -13.96
CA ALA A 314 20.03 25.09 -13.19
C ALA A 314 21.17 25.59 -14.11
N ASP A 315 21.41 24.87 -15.20
CA ASP A 315 22.42 25.23 -16.18
C ASP A 315 22.04 26.53 -16.90
N LEU A 316 20.77 26.69 -17.28
CA LEU A 316 20.25 27.93 -17.87
C LEU A 316 20.48 29.14 -16.95
N ALA A 317 20.08 29.03 -15.67
CA ALA A 317 20.31 30.09 -14.69
C ALA A 317 21.80 30.45 -14.58
N THR A 318 22.66 29.44 -14.56
CA THR A 318 24.12 29.63 -14.50
C THR A 318 24.66 30.36 -15.73
N GLN A 319 24.15 30.07 -16.93
CA GLN A 319 24.57 30.79 -18.14
C GLN A 319 24.06 32.24 -18.14
N CYS A 320 22.83 32.49 -17.68
CA CYS A 320 22.31 33.84 -17.53
C CYS A 320 23.16 34.69 -16.57
N GLN A 321 23.60 34.12 -15.45
CA GLN A 321 24.50 34.80 -14.51
C GLN A 321 25.87 35.13 -15.12
N LYS A 322 26.39 34.30 -16.04
CA LYS A 322 27.64 34.63 -16.74
C LYS A 322 27.47 35.81 -17.68
N LEU A 323 26.31 35.89 -18.36
CA LEU A 323 26.00 36.97 -19.28
C LEU A 323 25.89 38.33 -18.57
N THR A 324 25.48 38.34 -17.31
CA THR A 324 25.47 39.52 -16.42
C THR A 324 26.81 40.28 -16.42
N SER A 325 27.94 39.56 -16.46
CA SER A 325 29.28 40.17 -16.50
C SER A 325 29.67 40.79 -17.85
N LEU A 326 28.98 40.41 -18.93
CA LEU A 326 29.23 40.88 -20.29
C LEU A 326 28.35 42.09 -20.63
N GLU A 327 27.16 42.19 -20.04
CA GLU A 327 26.17 43.21 -20.37
C GLU A 327 25.65 43.93 -19.10
N PRO A 328 26.40 44.90 -18.55
CA PRO A 328 26.01 45.61 -17.31
C PRO A 328 24.69 46.39 -17.41
N ALA A 329 24.25 46.73 -18.62
CA ALA A 329 23.03 47.51 -18.84
C ALA A 329 21.72 46.76 -18.51
N VAL A 330 21.79 45.43 -18.43
CA VAL A 330 20.67 44.52 -18.14
C VAL A 330 20.95 43.64 -16.91
N GLU A 331 21.96 44.01 -16.12
CA GLU A 331 22.46 43.23 -14.98
C GLU A 331 21.35 42.81 -14.01
N GLY A 332 20.52 43.78 -13.57
CA GLY A 332 19.41 43.54 -12.65
C GLY A 332 18.37 42.57 -13.21
N THR A 333 17.93 42.81 -14.45
CA THR A 333 16.92 41.96 -15.13
C THR A 333 17.40 40.52 -15.30
N LEU A 334 18.64 40.31 -15.72
CA LEU A 334 19.23 38.98 -15.91
C LEU A 334 19.46 38.27 -14.57
N THR A 335 19.82 39.01 -13.52
CA THR A 335 19.99 38.45 -12.18
C THR A 335 18.66 37.99 -11.60
N SER A 336 17.59 38.80 -11.73
CA SER A 336 16.24 38.43 -11.30
C SER A 336 15.69 37.24 -12.09
N PHE A 337 15.90 37.21 -13.42
CA PHE A 337 15.54 36.08 -14.26
C PHE A 337 16.28 34.80 -13.84
N ALA A 338 17.60 34.87 -13.69
CA ALA A 338 18.40 33.72 -13.28
C ALA A 338 18.01 33.20 -11.89
N ALA A 339 17.65 34.09 -10.96
CA ALA A 339 17.12 33.70 -9.65
C ALA A 339 15.79 32.95 -9.78
N SER A 340 14.86 33.45 -10.60
CA SER A 340 13.55 32.80 -10.85
C SER A 340 13.68 31.42 -11.51
N VAL A 341 14.60 31.29 -12.47
CA VAL A 341 14.95 30.01 -13.11
C VAL A 341 15.60 29.05 -12.09
N THR A 342 16.45 29.56 -11.20
CA THR A 342 17.06 28.76 -10.12
C THR A 342 15.99 28.23 -9.15
N THR A 343 15.02 29.07 -8.77
CA THR A 343 13.89 28.65 -7.92
C THR A 343 13.07 27.56 -8.61
N THR A 344 12.79 27.70 -9.91
CA THR A 344 12.09 26.67 -10.71
C THR A 344 12.87 25.35 -10.74
N SER A 345 14.19 25.40 -10.91
CA SER A 345 15.08 24.23 -10.83
C SER A 345 14.99 23.52 -9.46
N GLN A 346 14.98 24.29 -8.36
CA GLN A 346 14.81 23.75 -7.01
C GLN A 346 13.44 23.11 -6.83
N GLY A 347 12.38 23.70 -7.39
CA GLY A 347 11.04 23.12 -7.42
C GLY A 347 11.02 21.74 -8.10
N PHE A 348 11.65 21.61 -9.27
CA PHE A 348 11.79 20.31 -9.95
C PHE A 348 12.53 19.28 -9.10
N LYS A 349 13.56 19.70 -8.34
CA LYS A 349 14.28 18.80 -7.43
C LYS A 349 13.37 18.28 -6.31
N VAL A 350 12.58 19.15 -5.68
CA VAL A 350 11.63 18.76 -4.62
C VAL A 350 10.57 17.80 -5.18
N LEU A 351 9.97 18.13 -6.33
CA LEU A 351 8.97 17.29 -6.99
C LEU A 351 9.55 15.92 -7.37
N ARG A 352 10.77 15.90 -7.91
CA ARG A 352 11.50 14.67 -8.23
C ARG A 352 11.74 13.83 -6.99
N ASP A 353 12.21 14.44 -5.91
CA ASP A 353 12.51 13.73 -4.68
C ASP A 353 11.23 13.15 -4.05
N HIS A 354 10.09 13.85 -4.09
CA HIS A 354 8.80 13.27 -3.70
C HIS A 354 8.42 12.07 -4.59
N THR A 355 8.50 12.24 -5.92
CA THR A 355 8.15 11.20 -6.90
C THR A 355 9.00 9.94 -6.73
N ASP A 356 10.32 10.10 -6.59
CA ASP A 356 11.31 9.02 -6.51
C ASP A 356 11.40 8.38 -5.11
N GLN A 357 11.29 9.17 -4.04
CA GLN A 357 11.47 8.68 -2.68
C GLN A 357 10.16 8.21 -2.03
N ASN A 358 9.05 8.90 -2.27
CA ASN A 358 7.77 8.56 -1.67
C ASN A 358 6.91 7.69 -2.61
N TYR A 359 6.45 8.26 -3.73
CA TYR A 359 5.46 7.60 -4.59
C TYR A 359 6.00 6.33 -5.24
N LEU A 360 7.18 6.38 -5.88
CA LEU A 360 7.81 5.20 -6.48
C LEU A 360 8.06 4.08 -5.45
N THR A 361 8.51 4.45 -4.25
CA THR A 361 8.72 3.48 -3.16
C THR A 361 7.38 2.88 -2.69
N SER A 362 6.30 3.66 -2.67
CA SER A 362 4.97 3.16 -2.29
C SER A 362 4.46 2.07 -3.22
N LEU A 363 4.68 2.21 -4.54
CA LEU A 363 4.30 1.21 -5.54
C LEU A 363 5.02 -0.12 -5.27
N ARG A 364 6.34 -0.06 -5.01
CA ARG A 364 7.16 -1.24 -4.67
C ARG A 364 6.75 -1.88 -3.35
N ASP A 365 6.47 -1.07 -2.34
CA ASP A 365 6.02 -1.56 -1.04
C ASP A 365 4.64 -2.23 -1.14
N MET A 366 3.78 -1.77 -2.04
CA MET A 366 2.47 -2.38 -2.29
C MET A 366 2.57 -3.67 -3.11
N ASP A 367 3.43 -3.73 -4.14
CA ASP A 367 3.76 -4.99 -4.83
C ASP A 367 4.21 -6.06 -3.82
N ALA A 368 5.13 -5.70 -2.92
CA ALA A 368 5.58 -6.62 -1.87
C ALA A 368 4.42 -7.07 -0.97
N TYR A 369 3.49 -6.17 -0.61
CA TYR A 369 2.34 -6.53 0.21
C TYR A 369 1.40 -7.51 -0.52
N ILE A 370 1.18 -7.31 -1.82
CA ILE A 370 0.44 -8.27 -2.66
C ILE A 370 1.12 -9.63 -2.67
N GLN A 371 2.47 -9.69 -2.69
CA GLN A 371 3.19 -10.98 -2.58
C GLN A 371 2.96 -11.67 -1.23
N ALA A 372 2.77 -10.92 -0.13
CA ALA A 372 2.41 -11.49 1.17
C ALA A 372 1.01 -12.12 1.13
N VAL A 373 0.03 -11.46 0.49
CA VAL A 373 -1.31 -12.03 0.26
C VAL A 373 -1.24 -13.27 -0.61
N LYS A 374 -0.46 -13.25 -1.70
CA LYS A 374 -0.25 -14.45 -2.54
C LYS A 374 0.39 -15.60 -1.77
N THR A 375 1.29 -15.29 -0.82
CA THR A 375 1.89 -16.31 0.05
C THR A 375 0.85 -16.91 0.99
N LEU A 376 -0.05 -16.11 1.56
CA LEU A 376 -1.19 -16.60 2.35
C LEU A 376 -2.09 -17.55 1.53
N LEU A 377 -2.41 -17.18 0.28
CA LEU A 377 -3.20 -18.04 -0.62
C LEU A 377 -2.50 -19.37 -0.89
N ARG A 378 -1.17 -19.38 -1.07
CA ARG A 378 -0.39 -20.62 -1.22
C ARG A 378 -0.40 -21.46 0.06
N THR A 379 -0.30 -20.83 1.24
CA THR A 379 -0.41 -21.54 2.53
C THR A 379 -1.81 -22.16 2.69
N ARG A 380 -2.86 -21.49 2.20
CA ARG A 380 -4.22 -22.03 2.15
C ARG A 380 -4.28 -23.26 1.24
N GLU A 381 -3.72 -23.17 0.03
CA GLU A 381 -3.66 -24.28 -0.92
C GLU A 381 -2.88 -25.48 -0.37
N ALA A 382 -1.77 -25.24 0.35
CA ALA A 382 -1.01 -26.29 1.00
C ALA A 382 -1.84 -27.06 2.04
N LYS A 383 -2.57 -26.34 2.91
CA LYS A 383 -3.47 -26.98 3.90
C LYS A 383 -4.59 -27.79 3.26
N GLN A 384 -5.13 -27.30 2.14
CA GLN A 384 -6.13 -28.03 1.36
C GLN A 384 -5.55 -29.33 0.78
N LEU A 385 -4.32 -29.30 0.26
CA LEU A 385 -3.61 -30.49 -0.23
C LEU A 385 -3.35 -31.50 0.89
N ASP A 386 -2.94 -31.03 2.07
CA ASP A 386 -2.72 -31.90 3.23
C ASP A 386 -4.02 -32.62 3.61
N PHE A 387 -5.15 -31.91 3.65
CA PHE A 387 -6.47 -32.52 3.88
C PHE A 387 -6.88 -33.53 2.81
N GLU A 388 -6.67 -33.22 1.52
CA GLU A 388 -6.96 -34.13 0.41
C GLU A 388 -6.10 -35.39 0.48
N SER A 389 -4.81 -35.25 0.80
CA SER A 389 -3.86 -36.36 0.92
C SER A 389 -4.20 -37.30 2.08
N LEU A 390 -4.57 -36.75 3.25
CA LEU A 390 -5.02 -37.55 4.40
C LEU A 390 -6.33 -38.27 4.10
N SER A 391 -7.25 -37.61 3.37
CA SER A 391 -8.52 -38.21 2.95
C SER A 391 -8.31 -39.36 1.97
N GLU A 392 -7.38 -39.22 1.03
CA GLU A 392 -7.00 -40.29 0.10
C GLU A 392 -6.32 -41.46 0.84
N TYR A 393 -5.43 -41.16 1.80
CA TYR A 393 -4.79 -42.20 2.60
C TYR A 393 -5.80 -43.00 3.43
N LEU A 394 -6.77 -42.32 4.06
CA LEU A 394 -7.89 -42.97 4.73
C LEU A 394 -8.69 -43.87 3.76
N ALA A 395 -9.03 -43.36 2.58
CA ALA A 395 -9.79 -44.12 1.59
C ALA A 395 -9.05 -45.38 1.13
N LYS A 396 -7.72 -45.29 0.95
CA LYS A 396 -6.85 -46.42 0.61
C LYS A 396 -6.82 -47.45 1.74
N SER A 397 -6.60 -47.02 2.99
CA SER A 397 -6.60 -47.90 4.16
C SER A 397 -7.96 -48.58 4.37
N ALA A 398 -9.06 -47.87 4.12
CA ALA A 398 -10.41 -48.43 4.15
C ALA A 398 -10.61 -49.49 3.06
N ALA A 399 -10.17 -49.24 1.83
CA ALA A 399 -10.23 -50.20 0.72
C ALA A 399 -9.36 -51.44 0.98
N GLU A 400 -8.16 -51.28 1.55
CA GLU A 400 -7.30 -52.40 1.95
C GLU A 400 -7.97 -53.25 3.04
N ARG A 401 -8.64 -52.61 4.02
CA ARG A 401 -9.44 -53.31 5.04
C ARG A 401 -10.59 -54.09 4.41
N ASP A 402 -11.32 -53.50 3.46
CA ASP A 402 -12.42 -54.17 2.76
C ASP A 402 -11.94 -55.32 1.85
N GLN A 403 -10.79 -55.19 1.17
CA GLN A 403 -10.16 -56.28 0.43
C GLN A 403 -9.75 -57.40 1.38
N MET A 404 -9.08 -57.06 2.47
CA MET A 404 -8.64 -58.02 3.47
C MET A 404 -9.83 -58.64 4.21
N ALA A 405 -10.99 -57.99 4.32
CA ALA A 405 -12.21 -58.54 4.91
C ALA A 405 -13.03 -59.39 3.92
N SER A 406 -13.06 -59.03 2.64
CA SER A 406 -13.75 -59.76 1.55
C SER A 406 -12.98 -60.97 1.01
N GLN A 407 -11.68 -61.11 1.31
CA GLN A 407 -10.89 -62.31 1.00
C GLN A 407 -11.37 -63.59 1.72
N HIS A 408 -12.49 -63.53 2.44
CA HIS A 408 -13.19 -64.67 2.99
C HIS A 408 -14.07 -65.30 1.90
N GLY A 409 -13.53 -66.31 1.21
CA GLY A 409 -14.35 -67.38 0.62
C GLY A 409 -14.74 -67.31 -0.87
N ALA A 410 -14.26 -66.38 -1.71
CA ALA A 410 -14.74 -66.33 -3.10
C ALA A 410 -13.74 -65.81 -4.15
N GLY A 411 -12.47 -66.25 -4.14
CA GLY A 411 -11.50 -65.75 -5.14
C GLY A 411 -10.23 -66.56 -5.42
N LEU A 412 -10.03 -67.74 -4.83
CA LEU A 412 -8.92 -68.60 -5.24
C LEU A 412 -9.42 -69.63 -6.25
N GLY A 413 -9.02 -69.47 -7.51
CA GLY A 413 -9.12 -70.54 -8.52
C GLY A 413 -8.49 -71.84 -8.01
N ALA A 414 -8.83 -72.96 -8.64
CA ALA A 414 -8.56 -74.33 -8.17
C ALA A 414 -7.11 -74.62 -7.72
N SER A 415 -6.12 -73.86 -8.19
CA SER A 415 -4.70 -73.95 -7.76
C SER A 415 -4.43 -73.43 -6.34
N GLY A 416 -5.24 -72.49 -5.83
CA GLY A 416 -5.10 -71.92 -4.49
C GLY A 416 -5.69 -72.78 -3.37
N PHE A 417 -6.69 -73.59 -3.69
CA PHE A 417 -7.36 -74.48 -2.73
C PHE A 417 -6.46 -75.66 -2.31
N LEU A 418 -5.64 -76.15 -3.22
CA LEU A 418 -4.65 -77.21 -2.94
C LEU A 418 -3.48 -76.70 -2.12
N ARG A 419 -3.07 -75.44 -2.32
CA ARG A 419 -2.00 -74.80 -1.53
C ARG A 419 -2.45 -74.52 -0.09
N SER A 420 -3.67 -73.99 0.09
CA SER A 420 -4.26 -73.77 1.41
C SER A 420 -4.35 -75.06 2.23
N LYS A 421 -4.85 -76.17 1.65
CA LYS A 421 -4.94 -77.44 2.38
C LYS A 421 -3.60 -78.12 2.70
N VAL A 422 -2.59 -77.94 1.84
CA VAL A 422 -1.23 -78.48 2.07
C VAL A 422 -0.45 -77.63 3.09
N GLU A 423 -0.74 -76.33 3.19
CA GLU A 423 -0.12 -75.42 4.16
C GLU A 423 -0.85 -75.40 5.53
N ASP A 424 -2.16 -75.67 5.58
CA ASP A 424 -2.93 -75.84 6.83
C ASP A 424 -2.40 -77.02 7.67
N PHE A 425 -1.75 -78.01 7.04
CA PHE A 425 -1.08 -79.12 7.72
C PHE A 425 0.25 -78.73 8.39
N ARG A 426 0.77 -77.50 8.14
CA ARG A 426 2.00 -76.95 8.74
C ARG A 426 1.73 -76.05 9.96
N GLY A 427 0.47 -75.85 10.37
CA GLY A 427 0.13 -75.20 11.64
C GLY A 427 0.42 -73.69 11.72
N ILE A 428 0.57 -73.00 10.58
CA ILE A 428 0.69 -71.54 10.54
C ILE A 428 -0.72 -70.95 10.43
N ASP A 429 -1.18 -70.28 11.48
CA ASP A 429 -2.55 -69.77 11.61
C ASP A 429 -2.78 -68.50 10.76
N HIS A 430 -3.00 -68.70 9.46
CA HIS A 430 -3.23 -67.63 8.49
C HIS A 430 -4.52 -66.84 8.75
N GLU A 431 -5.52 -67.47 9.36
CA GLU A 431 -6.78 -66.82 9.68
C GLU A 431 -6.63 -65.86 10.87
N GLN A 432 -5.92 -66.26 11.92
CA GLN A 432 -5.58 -65.35 13.02
C GLN A 432 -4.69 -64.19 12.56
N ALA A 433 -3.68 -64.45 11.72
CA ALA A 433 -2.81 -63.39 11.18
C ALA A 433 -3.57 -62.36 10.33
N ARG A 434 -4.56 -62.81 9.55
CA ARG A 434 -5.45 -61.93 8.76
C ARG A 434 -6.36 -61.11 9.67
N ARG A 435 -7.02 -61.74 10.65
CA ARG A 435 -7.87 -61.04 11.64
C ARG A 435 -7.08 -59.98 12.41
N GLN A 436 -5.83 -60.27 12.77
CA GLN A 436 -4.94 -59.29 13.41
C GLN A 436 -4.60 -58.12 12.48
N ARG A 437 -4.37 -58.35 11.17
CA ARG A 437 -4.13 -57.27 10.19
C ARG A 437 -5.37 -56.41 9.97
N VAL A 438 -6.55 -57.02 9.85
CA VAL A 438 -7.83 -56.30 9.75
C VAL A 438 -8.04 -55.43 11.00
N ARG A 439 -7.84 -55.97 12.20
CA ARG A 439 -7.94 -55.21 13.45
C ARG A 439 -6.93 -54.05 13.52
N LYS A 440 -5.70 -54.24 13.03
CA LYS A 440 -4.71 -53.15 12.94
C LYS A 440 -5.18 -52.05 11.98
N LEU A 441 -5.70 -52.43 10.81
CA LEU A 441 -6.26 -51.47 9.85
C LEU A 441 -7.49 -50.74 10.42
N GLU A 442 -8.35 -51.41 11.19
CA GLU A 442 -9.49 -50.77 11.86
C GLU A 442 -9.04 -49.68 12.84
N VAL A 443 -8.04 -49.96 13.67
CA VAL A 443 -7.46 -48.97 14.61
C VAL A 443 -6.80 -47.82 13.84
N GLU A 444 -6.10 -48.12 12.74
CA GLU A 444 -5.49 -47.10 11.89
C GLU A 444 -6.55 -46.23 11.19
N ILE A 445 -7.64 -46.81 10.69
CA ILE A 445 -8.76 -46.07 10.09
C ILE A 445 -9.41 -45.16 11.12
N GLU A 446 -9.62 -45.62 12.37
CA GLU A 446 -10.17 -44.76 13.43
C GLU A 446 -9.26 -43.56 13.71
N ARG A 447 -7.94 -43.78 13.81
CA ARG A 447 -6.94 -42.70 13.95
C ARG A 447 -6.98 -41.74 12.77
N LEU A 448 -6.92 -42.26 11.54
CA LEU A 448 -6.95 -41.46 10.32
C LEU A 448 -8.26 -40.69 10.17
N THR A 449 -9.39 -41.26 10.58
CA THR A 449 -10.69 -40.57 10.55
C THR A 449 -10.68 -39.34 11.44
N SER A 450 -10.14 -39.47 12.66
CA SER A 450 -9.95 -38.34 13.57
C SER A 450 -8.97 -37.29 13.02
N GLU A 451 -7.85 -37.73 12.43
CA GLU A 451 -6.87 -36.84 11.79
C GLU A 451 -7.47 -36.07 10.60
N VAL A 452 -8.23 -36.74 9.73
CA VAL A 452 -8.95 -36.13 8.60
C VAL A 452 -10.01 -35.14 9.09
N GLU A 453 -10.77 -35.45 10.14
CA GLU A 453 -11.76 -34.53 10.69
C GLU A 453 -11.10 -33.26 11.26
N ASN A 454 -9.97 -33.41 11.94
CA ASN A 454 -9.21 -32.28 12.47
C ASN A 454 -8.59 -31.44 11.34
N ALA A 455 -8.01 -32.07 10.32
CA ALA A 455 -7.48 -31.39 9.14
C ALA A 455 -8.56 -30.64 8.36
N LYS A 456 -9.76 -31.23 8.26
CA LYS A 456 -10.94 -30.58 7.66
C LYS A 456 -11.31 -29.30 8.41
N LYS A 457 -11.51 -29.39 9.73
CA LYS A 457 -11.85 -28.23 10.57
C LYS A 457 -10.80 -27.13 10.49
N ALA A 458 -9.52 -27.51 10.49
CA ALA A 458 -8.41 -26.56 10.38
C ALA A 458 -8.39 -25.84 9.02
N THR A 459 -8.71 -26.55 7.93
CA THR A 459 -8.78 -25.98 6.58
C THR A 459 -9.97 -25.04 6.43
N GLU A 460 -11.16 -25.46 6.89
CA GLU A 460 -12.37 -24.61 6.88
C GLU A 460 -12.18 -23.32 7.70
N ALA A 461 -11.59 -23.42 8.90
CA ALA A 461 -11.26 -22.23 9.69
C ALA A 461 -10.25 -21.33 8.98
N PHE A 462 -9.24 -21.90 8.33
CA PHE A 462 -8.24 -21.13 7.59
C PHE A 462 -8.84 -20.40 6.38
N ASP A 463 -9.81 -21.02 5.71
CA ASP A 463 -10.56 -20.40 4.62
C ASP A 463 -11.31 -19.18 5.11
N GLU A 464 -12.08 -19.29 6.20
CA GLU A 464 -12.79 -18.16 6.79
C GLU A 464 -11.85 -17.01 7.18
N HIS A 465 -10.67 -17.32 7.70
CA HIS A 465 -9.65 -16.31 8.04
C HIS A 465 -9.08 -15.64 6.78
N THR A 466 -8.72 -16.43 5.76
CA THR A 466 -8.19 -15.91 4.48
C THR A 466 -9.19 -14.98 3.80
N VAL A 467 -10.46 -15.31 3.87
CA VAL A 467 -11.58 -14.49 3.39
C VAL A 467 -11.62 -13.11 4.06
N LYS A 468 -11.53 -13.08 5.39
CA LYS A 468 -11.51 -11.83 6.16
C LYS A 468 -10.25 -11.03 5.85
N GLU A 469 -9.11 -11.71 5.78
CA GLU A 469 -7.81 -11.12 5.47
C GLU A 469 -7.78 -10.45 4.10
N VAL A 470 -8.36 -11.07 3.06
CA VAL A 470 -8.49 -10.46 1.73
C VAL A 470 -9.35 -9.21 1.78
N SER A 471 -10.44 -9.22 2.57
CA SER A 471 -11.29 -8.03 2.75
C SER A 471 -10.53 -6.90 3.47
N ASP A 472 -9.75 -7.23 4.50
CA ASP A 472 -8.92 -6.27 5.21
C ASP A 472 -7.81 -5.69 4.31
N PHE A 473 -7.18 -6.54 3.51
CA PHE A 473 -6.19 -6.11 2.51
C PHE A 473 -6.79 -5.10 1.53
N GLU A 474 -7.97 -5.38 0.96
CA GLU A 474 -8.63 -4.47 0.01
C GLU A 474 -8.95 -3.11 0.65
N ARG A 475 -9.42 -3.10 1.91
CA ARG A 475 -9.70 -1.87 2.66
C ARG A 475 -8.41 -1.08 2.93
N ILE A 476 -7.36 -1.74 3.40
CA ILE A 476 -6.06 -1.11 3.70
C ILE A 476 -5.45 -0.54 2.42
N LYS A 477 -5.50 -1.30 1.32
CA LYS A 477 -5.05 -0.89 0.00
C LYS A 477 -5.76 0.38 -0.48
N ALA A 478 -7.09 0.44 -0.32
CA ALA A 478 -7.86 1.61 -0.72
C ALA A 478 -7.46 2.88 0.06
N VAL A 479 -7.28 2.77 1.38
CA VAL A 479 -6.79 3.88 2.22
C VAL A 479 -5.40 4.31 1.80
N GLU A 480 -4.48 3.35 1.61
CA GLU A 480 -3.10 3.67 1.24
C GLU A 480 -2.99 4.31 -0.15
N PHE A 481 -3.75 3.83 -1.14
CA PHE A 481 -3.77 4.46 -2.46
C PHE A 481 -4.35 5.86 -2.42
N LYS A 482 -5.42 6.08 -1.64
CA LYS A 482 -5.98 7.41 -1.45
C LYS A 482 -4.92 8.37 -0.90
N ASP A 483 -4.20 7.95 0.14
CA ASP A 483 -3.18 8.77 0.76
C ASP A 483 -1.99 9.02 -0.19
N THR A 484 -1.46 7.97 -0.82
CA THR A 484 -0.26 8.09 -1.67
C THR A 484 -0.51 8.81 -2.99
N LEU A 485 -1.68 8.65 -3.61
CA LEU A 485 -2.07 9.42 -4.79
C LEU A 485 -2.43 10.86 -4.42
N GLY A 486 -3.04 11.07 -3.25
CA GLY A 486 -3.33 12.41 -2.71
C GLY A 486 -2.03 13.19 -2.48
N ASP A 487 -1.10 12.63 -1.71
CA ASP A 487 0.22 13.22 -1.46
C ASP A 487 0.98 13.55 -2.77
N PHE A 488 0.84 12.67 -3.78
CA PHE A 488 1.47 12.87 -5.09
C PHE A 488 0.82 14.02 -5.87
N ALA A 489 -0.52 14.11 -5.86
CA ALA A 489 -1.24 15.20 -6.48
C ALA A 489 -0.93 16.54 -5.79
N ASP A 490 -0.94 16.57 -4.46
CA ASP A 490 -0.62 17.77 -3.67
C ASP A 490 0.80 18.25 -3.96
N ALA A 491 1.80 17.35 -4.04
CA ALA A 491 3.16 17.71 -4.42
C ALA A 491 3.26 18.33 -5.83
N HIS A 492 2.44 17.89 -6.78
CA HIS A 492 2.36 18.47 -8.11
C HIS A 492 1.68 19.85 -8.08
N VAL A 493 0.59 19.99 -7.34
CA VAL A 493 -0.11 21.28 -7.15
C VAL A 493 0.83 22.31 -6.53
N ASP A 494 1.50 21.95 -5.43
CA ASP A 494 2.47 22.82 -4.74
C ASP A 494 3.59 23.27 -5.69
N PHE A 495 4.09 22.37 -6.54
CA PHE A 495 5.12 22.70 -7.53
C PHE A 495 4.63 23.72 -8.57
N PHE A 496 3.46 23.50 -9.17
CA PHE A 496 2.95 24.40 -10.20
C PHE A 496 2.50 25.74 -9.62
N GLN A 497 1.88 25.73 -8.43
CA GLN A 497 1.53 26.94 -7.70
C GLN A 497 2.78 27.77 -7.37
N GLY A 498 3.84 27.15 -6.84
CA GLY A 498 5.10 27.85 -6.57
C GLY A 498 5.79 28.35 -7.84
N THR A 499 5.59 27.67 -8.98
CA THR A 499 6.07 28.14 -10.28
C THR A 499 5.33 29.41 -10.71
N ILE A 500 4.00 29.42 -10.62
CA ILE A 500 3.17 30.59 -10.94
C ILE A 500 3.61 31.79 -10.09
N GLU A 501 3.67 31.64 -8.77
CA GLU A 501 4.07 32.70 -7.85
C GLU A 501 5.46 33.27 -8.16
N THR A 502 6.41 32.40 -8.52
CA THR A 502 7.77 32.81 -8.88
C THR A 502 7.77 33.69 -10.14
N TRP A 503 7.03 33.28 -11.18
CA TRP A 503 7.03 33.98 -12.46
C TRP A 503 6.14 35.24 -12.46
N GLU A 504 5.03 35.24 -11.73
CA GLU A 504 4.21 36.44 -11.53
C GLU A 504 5.01 37.52 -10.80
N LYS A 505 5.70 37.15 -9.72
CA LYS A 505 6.58 38.08 -9.00
C LYS A 505 7.68 38.64 -9.90
N PHE A 506 8.32 37.79 -10.71
CA PHE A 506 9.30 38.24 -11.69
C PHE A 506 8.72 39.28 -12.67
N LEU A 507 7.53 39.03 -13.21
CA LEU A 507 6.87 39.97 -14.12
C LEU A 507 6.50 41.29 -13.44
N GLU A 508 6.03 41.26 -12.19
CA GLU A 508 5.77 42.46 -11.41
C GLU A 508 7.03 43.28 -11.17
N ASP A 509 8.12 42.64 -10.78
CA ASP A 509 9.41 43.30 -10.55
C ASP A 509 9.94 43.92 -11.85
N MET A 510 9.75 43.26 -13.00
CA MET A 510 10.13 43.81 -14.30
C MET A 510 9.29 45.02 -14.72
N ARG A 511 7.98 45.00 -14.46
CA ARG A 511 7.12 46.17 -14.71
C ARG A 511 7.53 47.35 -13.85
N LYS A 512 7.81 47.12 -12.56
CA LYS A 512 8.27 48.16 -11.62
C LYS A 512 9.60 48.79 -12.07
N GLU A 513 10.56 47.96 -12.49
CA GLU A 513 11.85 48.47 -13.00
C GLU A 513 11.66 49.29 -14.29
N GLU A 514 10.79 48.85 -15.21
CA GLU A 514 10.51 49.58 -16.44
C GLU A 514 9.85 50.95 -16.17
N ASP A 515 8.87 50.99 -15.26
CA ASP A 515 8.18 52.22 -14.86
C ASP A 515 9.15 53.20 -14.18
N GLN A 516 10.04 52.71 -13.32
CA GLN A 516 11.11 53.53 -12.73
C GLN A 516 12.05 54.09 -13.80
N ARG A 517 12.41 53.29 -14.80
CA ARG A 517 13.26 53.72 -15.93
C ARG A 517 12.58 54.81 -16.75
N LYS A 518 11.29 54.66 -17.05
CA LYS A 518 10.47 55.66 -17.77
C LYS A 518 10.33 56.95 -16.97
N ALA A 519 10.07 56.85 -15.66
CA ALA A 519 9.98 58.01 -14.78
C ALA A 519 11.30 58.78 -14.70
N ALA A 520 12.44 58.09 -14.60
CA ALA A 520 13.76 58.70 -14.61
C ALA A 520 14.08 59.38 -15.96
N ALA A 521 13.68 58.78 -17.08
CA ALA A 521 13.88 59.35 -18.41
C ALA A 521 12.97 60.56 -18.69
N GLY A 522 11.77 60.63 -18.09
CA GLY A 522 10.86 61.78 -18.22
C GLY A 522 11.16 62.94 -17.29
N ALA A 523 11.97 62.73 -16.25
CA ALA A 523 12.41 63.78 -15.32
C ALA A 523 13.72 64.47 -15.72
N SER A 524 14.40 63.95 -16.76
CA SER A 524 15.64 64.46 -17.32
C SER A 524 15.42 65.19 -18.63
#